data_AF-A0A724WPR3-F1
#
_entry.id   AF-A0A724WPR3-F1
#
_cell.length_a   1.000
_cell.length_b   1.000
_cell.length_c   1.000
_cell.angle_alpha   90.00
_cell.angle_beta   90.00
_cell.angle_gamma   90.00
#
_symmetry.space_group_name_H-M   'P 1'
#
loop_
_entity.id
_entity.type
_entity.pdbx_description
1 polymer ?
#
loop_
_entity_poly.entity_id
_entity_poly.type
_entity_poly.pdbx_seq_one_letter_code
_entity_poly.pdbx_strand_id
1 'polypeptide(L)'
;MNPLKGIVQIPRSILIQFIIAAFLMGIAVVGQSYGIVLTVDRIFLKEQPFESVIPLLLIVLGMLLLRVAVTYWNGRLGTTLSAHMKQALREALVAKYTSRSVEMMLQGQAGQKVSVLLDAVDEMDSYYSQYLPKVVQTTIVPLMVLIAAFSYDWITGLVMMITAPFIPLFYIIIGIMTQKRADAQLEKMTAFSGTFLDTLQGLTTLKLFGRAKRQRDVIEKSSLD
;
A
#
# COMPACT_ATOMS: atom_id res chain seq x y z
N MET A 1 20.91 -12.05 -14.16
CA MET A 1 20.89 -10.77 -13.41
C MET A 1 19.80 -9.88 -13.99
N ASN A 2 18.87 -9.43 -13.15
CA ASN A 2 17.56 -8.90 -13.57
C ASN A 2 17.69 -7.47 -14.17
N PRO A 3 17.53 -7.25 -15.48
CA PRO A 3 17.77 -5.96 -16.14
C PRO A 3 16.77 -4.86 -15.75
N LEU A 4 15.76 -5.18 -14.94
CA LEU A 4 14.72 -4.25 -14.49
C LEU A 4 15.11 -3.49 -13.21
N LYS A 5 16.06 -3.99 -12.40
CA LYS A 5 16.50 -3.32 -11.16
C LYS A 5 17.24 -2.00 -11.39
N GLY A 6 17.80 -1.78 -12.59
CA GLY A 6 18.55 -0.56 -12.92
C GLY A 6 17.68 0.62 -13.34
N ILE A 7 16.41 0.39 -13.70
CA ILE A 7 15.54 1.38 -14.36
C ILE A 7 14.64 2.12 -13.34
N VAL A 8 14.40 1.48 -12.19
CA VAL A 8 13.44 1.95 -11.17
C VAL A 8 14.22 2.47 -9.96
N GLN A 9 14.88 3.61 -10.11
CA GLN A 9 15.55 4.29 -8.99
C GLN A 9 14.69 5.46 -8.52
N ILE A 10 14.22 5.39 -7.29
CA ILE A 10 13.53 6.51 -6.65
C ILE A 10 14.55 7.65 -6.52
N PRO A 11 14.24 8.87 -6.98
CA PRO A 11 15.15 9.99 -6.86
C PRO A 11 15.42 10.27 -5.38
N ARG A 12 16.72 10.40 -5.03
CA ARG A 12 17.15 10.61 -3.64
C ARG A 12 16.51 11.83 -3.00
N SER A 13 16.22 12.88 -3.79
CA SER A 13 15.54 14.09 -3.33
C SER A 13 14.14 13.80 -2.77
N ILE A 14 13.34 12.99 -3.45
CA ILE A 14 11.97 12.65 -3.01
C ILE A 14 12.03 11.78 -1.75
N LEU A 15 13.00 10.85 -1.67
CA LEU A 15 13.18 10.04 -0.47
C LEU A 15 13.52 10.90 0.76
N ILE A 16 14.42 11.87 0.61
CA ILE A 16 14.77 12.81 1.68
C ILE A 16 13.53 13.62 2.09
N GLN A 17 12.71 14.07 1.14
CA GLN A 17 11.48 14.79 1.44
C GLN A 17 10.46 13.92 2.19
N PHE A 18 10.33 12.63 1.87
CA PHE A 18 9.50 11.70 2.65
C PHE A 18 10.00 11.51 4.07
N ILE A 19 11.32 11.43 4.26
CA ILE A 19 11.93 11.34 5.59
C ILE A 19 11.63 12.62 6.39
N ILE A 20 11.86 13.80 5.80
CA ILE A 20 11.54 15.09 6.44
C ILE A 20 10.06 15.17 6.80
N ALA A 21 9.16 14.82 5.88
CA ALA A 21 7.73 14.81 6.14
C ALA A 21 7.37 13.84 7.28
N ALA A 22 8.00 12.66 7.35
CA ALA A 22 7.78 11.71 8.42
C ALA A 22 8.28 12.20 9.78
N PHE A 23 9.43 12.89 9.83
CA PHE A 23 9.92 13.55 11.04
C PHE A 23 8.98 14.66 11.51
N LEU A 24 8.53 15.54 10.61
CA LEU A 24 7.56 16.60 10.93
C LEU A 24 6.23 16.01 11.42
N MET A 25 5.78 14.90 10.81
CA MET A 25 4.61 14.16 11.26
C MET A 25 4.79 13.62 12.68
N GLY A 26 5.96 13.05 12.98
CA GLY A 26 6.28 12.56 14.33
C GLY A 26 6.29 13.69 15.37
N ILE A 27 6.89 14.85 15.04
CA ILE A 27 6.86 16.04 15.90
C ILE A 27 5.42 16.49 16.14
N ALA A 28 4.58 16.55 15.11
CA ALA A 28 3.19 16.94 15.24
C ALA A 28 2.40 15.97 16.15
N VAL A 29 2.59 14.66 15.99
CA VAL A 29 1.93 13.63 16.81
C VAL A 29 2.39 13.70 18.27
N VAL A 30 3.70 13.77 18.52
CA VAL A 30 4.24 13.87 19.88
C VAL A 30 3.82 15.18 20.54
N GLY A 31 3.88 16.30 19.81
CA GLY A 31 3.44 17.60 20.29
C GLY A 31 1.95 17.65 20.64
N GLN A 32 1.09 17.02 19.82
CA GLN A 32 -0.34 16.86 20.14
C GLN A 32 -0.53 16.09 21.44
N SER A 33 0.15 14.95 21.60
CA SER A 33 0.06 14.13 22.81
C SER A 33 0.48 14.90 24.06
N TYR A 34 1.60 15.62 24.02
CA TYR A 34 2.03 16.46 25.14
C TYR A 34 1.02 17.58 25.45
N GLY A 35 0.52 18.28 24.42
CA GLY A 35 -0.45 19.34 24.61
C GLY A 35 -1.76 18.85 25.25
N ILE A 36 -2.23 17.66 24.87
CA ILE A 36 -3.40 17.02 25.47
C ILE A 36 -3.12 16.63 26.92
N VAL A 37 -2.01 15.95 27.20
CA VAL A 37 -1.65 15.52 28.57
C VAL A 37 -1.50 16.71 29.51
N LEU A 38 -0.81 17.77 29.10
CA LEU A 38 -0.63 18.98 29.91
C LEU A 38 -1.94 19.74 30.14
N THR A 39 -2.83 19.72 29.15
CA THR A 39 -4.19 20.29 29.30
C THR A 39 -4.96 19.53 30.36
N VAL A 40 -4.96 18.20 30.30
CA VAL A 40 -5.63 17.35 31.29
C VAL A 40 -5.01 17.52 32.68
N ASP A 41 -3.68 17.54 32.81
CA ASP A 41 -2.97 17.76 34.08
C ASP A 41 -3.36 19.10 34.73
N ARG A 42 -3.37 20.19 33.96
CA ARG A 42 -3.68 21.53 34.51
C ARG A 42 -5.12 21.68 34.97
N ILE A 43 -6.08 21.11 34.23
CA ILE A 43 -7.50 21.22 34.55
C ILE A 43 -7.87 20.29 35.72
N PHE A 44 -7.42 19.03 35.66
CA PHE A 44 -7.93 17.99 36.57
C PHE A 44 -7.05 17.75 37.79
N LEU A 45 -5.73 17.90 37.69
CA LEU A 45 -4.83 17.65 38.82
C LEU A 45 -4.46 18.94 39.57
N LYS A 46 -4.36 20.07 38.86
CA LYS A 46 -3.92 21.35 39.43
C LYS A 46 -5.04 22.38 39.59
N GLU A 47 -6.27 22.03 39.20
CA GLU A 47 -7.48 22.86 39.33
C GLU A 47 -7.30 24.32 38.85
N GLN A 48 -6.48 24.53 37.80
CA GLN A 48 -6.21 25.86 37.30
C GLN A 48 -7.38 26.43 36.48
N PRO A 49 -7.54 27.77 36.45
CA PRO A 49 -8.57 28.40 35.63
C PRO A 49 -8.35 28.11 34.14
N PHE A 50 -9.45 27.99 33.40
CA PHE A 50 -9.46 27.63 31.98
C PHE A 50 -8.56 28.53 31.11
N GLU A 51 -8.40 29.80 31.50
CA GLU A 51 -7.52 30.77 30.84
C GLU A 51 -6.05 30.30 30.74
N SER A 52 -5.56 29.53 31.71
CA SER A 52 -4.17 29.03 31.71
C SER A 52 -3.92 27.91 30.68
N VAL A 53 -4.99 27.36 30.11
CA VAL A 53 -4.99 26.23 29.18
C VAL A 53 -5.19 26.69 27.74
N ILE A 54 -5.72 27.90 27.52
CA ILE A 54 -5.88 28.49 26.18
C ILE A 54 -4.56 28.44 25.36
N PRO A 55 -3.38 28.79 25.92
CA PRO A 55 -2.13 28.68 25.16
C PRO A 55 -1.77 27.24 24.76
N LEU A 56 -2.07 26.26 25.62
CA LEU A 56 -1.85 24.83 25.34
C LEU A 56 -2.78 24.35 24.22
N LEU A 57 -4.04 24.77 24.23
CA LEU A 57 -4.98 24.46 23.15
C LEU A 57 -4.55 25.08 21.82
N LEU A 58 -4.00 26.29 21.82
CA LEU A 58 -3.43 26.91 20.62
C LEU A 58 -2.21 26.12 20.10
N ILE A 59 -1.36 25.61 20.98
CA ILE A 59 -0.26 24.72 20.58
C ILE A 59 -0.79 23.43 19.94
N VAL A 60 -1.80 22.79 20.55
CA VAL A 60 -2.44 21.58 19.99
C VAL A 60 -3.04 21.89 18.61
N LEU A 61 -3.74 23.02 18.47
CA LEU A 61 -4.29 23.46 17.19
C LEU A 61 -3.18 23.67 16.15
N GLY A 62 -2.08 24.33 16.52
CA GLY A 62 -0.92 24.52 15.66
C GLY A 62 -0.32 23.18 15.20
N MET A 63 -0.19 22.21 16.11
CA MET A 63 0.29 20.86 15.76
C MET A 63 -0.70 20.10 14.88
N LEU A 64 -2.01 20.30 15.03
CA LEU A 64 -3.03 19.72 14.14
C LEU A 64 -2.93 20.31 12.72
N LEU A 65 -2.76 21.62 12.60
CA LEU A 65 -2.55 22.28 11.32
C LEU A 65 -1.25 21.80 10.66
N LEU A 66 -0.16 21.66 11.44
CA LEU A 66 1.08 21.07 10.96
C LEU A 66 0.86 19.65 10.42
N ARG A 67 0.13 18.81 11.16
CA ARG A 67 -0.20 17.44 10.72
C ARG A 67 -0.96 17.43 9.40
N VAL A 68 -1.94 18.30 9.23
CA VAL A 68 -2.71 18.42 7.97
C VAL A 68 -1.80 18.87 6.83
N ALA A 69 -0.98 19.90 7.05
CA ALA A 69 -0.05 20.41 6.06
C ALA A 69 0.98 19.34 5.61
N VAL A 70 1.56 18.60 6.57
CA VAL A 70 2.50 17.51 6.30
C VAL A 70 1.81 16.35 5.57
N THR A 71 0.59 16.01 5.93
CA THR A 71 -0.18 14.94 5.25
C THR A 71 -0.46 15.32 3.80
N TYR A 72 -0.86 16.57 3.56
CA TYR A 72 -1.08 17.09 2.22
C TYR A 72 0.21 17.13 1.39
N TRP A 73 1.31 17.63 1.98
CA TRP A 73 2.61 17.65 1.33
C TRP A 73 3.07 16.23 0.96
N ASN A 74 2.95 15.27 1.88
CA ASN A 74 3.33 13.88 1.62
C ASN A 74 2.50 13.24 0.49
N GLY A 75 1.20 13.52 0.44
CA GLY A 75 0.33 13.10 -0.68
C GLY A 75 0.77 13.70 -2.02
N ARG A 76 1.12 14.99 -2.04
CA ARG A 76 1.63 15.66 -3.25
C ARG A 76 2.96 15.07 -3.72
N LEU A 77 3.87 14.75 -2.80
CA LEU A 77 5.12 14.07 -3.11
C LEU A 77 4.88 12.68 -3.70
N GLY A 78 3.95 11.92 -3.12
CA GLY A 78 3.53 10.62 -3.63
C GLY A 78 3.01 10.69 -5.07
N THR A 79 2.06 11.59 -5.36
CA THR A 79 1.55 11.76 -6.74
C THR A 79 2.65 12.14 -7.73
N THR A 80 3.59 12.99 -7.30
CA THR A 80 4.73 13.40 -8.13
C THR A 80 5.64 12.21 -8.41
N LEU A 81 5.98 11.42 -7.38
CA LEU A 81 6.77 10.20 -7.53
C LEU A 81 6.08 9.22 -8.49
N SER A 82 4.78 8.98 -8.31
CA SER A 82 4.03 8.07 -9.17
C SER A 82 4.09 8.48 -10.64
N ALA A 83 3.90 9.76 -10.94
CA ALA A 83 3.99 10.27 -12.32
C ALA A 83 5.37 10.03 -12.94
N HIS A 84 6.45 10.29 -12.19
CA HIS A 84 7.82 10.03 -12.65
C HIS A 84 8.07 8.53 -12.87
N MET A 85 7.65 7.68 -11.94
CA MET A 85 7.84 6.22 -12.03
C MET A 85 7.05 5.63 -13.19
N LYS A 86 5.80 6.06 -13.37
CA LYS A 86 4.95 5.68 -14.51
C LYS A 86 5.63 6.05 -15.83
N GLN A 87 6.11 7.29 -15.97
CA GLN A 87 6.79 7.72 -17.19
C GLN A 87 8.05 6.90 -17.46
N ALA A 88 8.91 6.70 -16.47
CA ALA A 88 10.15 5.92 -16.61
C ALA A 88 9.87 4.45 -17.01
N LEU A 89 8.84 3.83 -16.41
CA LEU A 89 8.41 2.47 -16.76
C LEU A 89 7.86 2.38 -18.18
N ARG A 90 7.04 3.35 -18.61
CA ARG A 90 6.50 3.41 -19.97
C ARG A 90 7.64 3.56 -21.00
N GLU A 91 8.56 4.49 -20.79
CA GLU A 91 9.71 4.72 -21.68
C GLU A 91 10.60 3.47 -21.77
N ALA A 92 10.88 2.81 -20.65
CA ALA A 92 11.67 1.59 -20.61
C ALA A 92 11.00 0.40 -21.31
N LEU A 93 9.68 0.25 -21.16
CA LEU A 93 8.91 -0.77 -21.86
C LEU A 93 8.97 -0.52 -23.37
N VAL A 94 8.65 0.69 -23.82
CA VAL A 94 8.71 1.06 -25.24
C VAL A 94 10.11 0.80 -25.80
N ALA A 95 11.16 1.32 -25.18
CA ALA A 95 12.54 1.12 -25.65
C ALA A 95 12.94 -0.35 -25.74
N LYS A 96 12.54 -1.18 -24.77
CA LYS A 96 12.83 -2.63 -24.74
C LYS A 96 12.11 -3.38 -25.86
N TYR A 97 10.86 -3.01 -26.17
CA TYR A 97 10.10 -3.66 -27.24
C TYR A 97 10.40 -3.10 -28.63
N THR A 98 10.91 -1.88 -28.75
CA THR A 98 11.36 -1.33 -30.04
C THR A 98 12.76 -1.83 -30.44
N SER A 99 13.64 -2.11 -29.47
CA SER A 99 15.04 -2.49 -29.75
C SER A 99 15.31 -3.99 -30.03
N ARG A 100 14.34 -4.89 -29.78
CA ARG A 100 14.52 -6.35 -29.91
C ARG A 100 13.57 -7.05 -30.90
N SER A 101 12.77 -6.32 -31.67
CA SER A 101 11.50 -6.85 -32.19
C SER A 101 11.45 -7.28 -33.66
N VAL A 102 12.55 -7.66 -34.31
CA VAL A 102 12.41 -8.32 -35.63
C VAL A 102 11.61 -9.63 -35.51
N GLU A 103 11.83 -10.39 -34.43
CA GLU A 103 11.17 -11.68 -34.20
C GLU A 103 9.73 -11.55 -33.65
N MET A 104 9.44 -10.51 -32.84
CA MET A 104 8.11 -10.26 -32.28
C MET A 104 7.16 -9.52 -33.24
N MET A 105 7.67 -8.69 -34.15
CA MET A 105 6.87 -8.03 -35.18
C MET A 105 6.24 -9.04 -36.16
N LEU A 106 6.95 -10.14 -36.45
CA LEU A 106 6.48 -11.20 -37.35
C LEU A 106 5.24 -11.95 -36.82
N GLN A 107 4.97 -11.90 -35.51
CA GLN A 107 3.82 -12.58 -34.89
C GLN A 107 2.60 -11.67 -34.67
N GLY A 108 2.65 -10.38 -35.02
CA GLY A 108 1.53 -9.43 -34.85
C GLY A 108 1.10 -9.14 -33.40
N GLN A 109 1.66 -9.82 -32.40
CA GLN A 109 1.24 -9.73 -30.99
C GLN A 109 2.03 -8.70 -30.17
N ALA A 110 3.04 -8.04 -30.74
CA ALA A 110 3.89 -7.10 -30.00
C ALA A 110 3.09 -5.92 -29.42
N GLY A 111 2.19 -5.32 -30.22
CA GLY A 111 1.36 -4.18 -29.79
C GLY A 111 0.40 -4.55 -28.65
N GLN A 112 -0.25 -5.70 -28.73
CA GLN A 112 -1.18 -6.18 -27.69
C GLN A 112 -0.45 -6.45 -26.37
N LYS A 113 0.73 -7.10 -26.42
CA LYS A 113 1.55 -7.38 -25.23
C LYS A 113 2.08 -6.09 -24.57
N VAL A 114 2.48 -5.11 -25.37
CA VAL A 114 2.90 -3.80 -24.86
C VAL A 114 1.73 -3.06 -24.21
N SER A 115 0.56 -3.05 -24.84
CA SER A 115 -0.64 -2.40 -24.27
C SER A 115 -1.00 -2.96 -22.90
N VAL A 116 -1.08 -4.29 -22.76
CA VAL A 116 -1.40 -4.95 -21.49
C VAL A 116 -0.37 -4.61 -20.40
N LEU A 117 0.91 -4.49 -20.75
CA LEU A 117 1.95 -4.10 -19.79
C LEU A 117 1.86 -2.61 -19.42
N LEU A 118 1.46 -1.74 -20.34
CA LEU A 118 1.24 -0.32 -20.04
C LEU A 118 0.02 -0.13 -19.12
N ASP A 119 -1.04 -0.89 -19.32
CA ASP A 119 -2.22 -0.91 -18.44
C ASP A 119 -1.83 -1.36 -17.03
N ALA A 120 -1.00 -2.41 -16.92
CA ALA A 120 -0.48 -2.87 -15.64
C ALA A 120 0.40 -1.81 -14.93
N VAL A 121 1.19 -1.04 -15.68
CA VAL A 121 1.96 0.10 -15.13
C VAL A 121 1.03 1.20 -14.62
N ASP A 122 -0.12 1.40 -15.28
CA ASP A 122 -1.09 2.39 -14.84
C ASP A 122 -1.75 2.04 -13.51
N GLU A 123 -1.92 0.75 -13.25
CA GLU A 123 -2.49 0.21 -12.01
C GLU A 123 -1.52 0.30 -10.82
N MET A 124 -0.21 0.42 -11.07
CA MET A 124 0.80 0.60 -10.02
C MET A 124 0.82 2.00 -9.39
N ASP A 125 -0.03 2.94 -9.83
CA ASP A 125 -0.04 4.32 -9.32
C ASP A 125 -0.16 4.39 -7.80
N SER A 126 -1.10 3.64 -7.23
CA SER A 126 -1.37 3.60 -5.79
C SER A 126 -0.17 3.15 -4.95
N TYR A 127 0.68 2.27 -5.51
CA TYR A 127 1.89 1.78 -4.84
C TYR A 127 2.89 2.91 -4.60
N TYR A 128 3.15 3.72 -5.63
CA TYR A 128 4.10 4.82 -5.54
C TYR A 128 3.50 6.06 -4.89
N SER A 129 2.20 6.32 -5.10
CA SER A 129 1.54 7.52 -4.60
C SER A 129 1.11 7.43 -3.14
N GLN A 130 0.77 6.24 -2.64
CA GLN A 130 0.22 6.07 -1.28
C GLN A 130 1.03 5.12 -0.43
N TYR A 131 1.38 3.94 -0.95
CA TYR A 131 2.02 2.90 -0.15
C TYR A 131 3.44 3.29 0.29
N LEU A 132 4.32 3.69 -0.63
CA LEU A 132 5.69 4.09 -0.30
C LEU A 132 5.79 5.22 0.73
N PRO A 133 5.10 6.37 0.57
CA PRO A 133 5.11 7.42 1.57
C PRO A 133 4.61 6.92 2.94
N LYS A 134 3.61 6.04 2.93
CA LYS A 134 3.01 5.51 4.17
C LYS A 134 3.96 4.57 4.90
N VAL A 135 4.73 3.75 4.19
CA VAL A 135 5.75 2.89 4.80
C VAL A 135 6.78 3.74 5.57
N VAL A 136 7.30 4.80 4.95
CA VAL A 136 8.29 5.70 5.60
C VAL A 136 7.71 6.31 6.89
N GLN A 137 6.48 6.82 6.84
CA GLN A 137 5.81 7.37 8.03
C GLN A 137 5.58 6.30 9.11
N THR A 138 5.17 5.10 8.71
CA THR A 138 4.84 4.00 9.64
C THR A 138 6.10 3.43 10.31
N THR A 139 7.28 3.63 9.72
CA THR A 139 8.54 3.29 10.38
C THR A 139 9.02 4.39 11.31
N ILE A 140 9.03 5.66 10.87
CA ILE A 140 9.66 6.76 11.62
C ILE A 140 8.79 7.25 12.78
N VAL A 141 7.47 7.40 12.59
CA VAL A 141 6.59 7.97 13.61
C VAL A 141 6.56 7.13 14.89
N PRO A 142 6.40 5.79 14.85
CA PRO A 142 6.46 4.97 16.07
C PRO A 142 7.81 5.04 16.78
N LEU A 143 8.93 5.11 16.05
CA LEU A 143 10.26 5.28 16.65
C LEU A 143 10.36 6.60 17.42
N MET A 144 9.84 7.70 16.85
CA MET A 144 9.82 8.99 17.53
C MET A 144 8.94 8.99 18.79
N VAL A 145 7.77 8.32 18.71
CA VAL A 145 6.90 8.14 19.88
C VAL A 145 7.60 7.32 20.96
N LEU A 146 8.31 6.26 20.58
CA LEU A 146 9.07 5.42 21.52
C LEU A 146 10.20 6.20 22.19
N ILE A 147 10.97 6.99 21.44
CA ILE A 147 12.02 7.86 21.98
C ILE A 147 11.43 8.88 22.95
N ALA A 148 10.30 9.50 22.61
CA ALA A 148 9.61 10.43 23.49
C ALA A 148 9.14 9.76 24.79
N ALA A 149 8.59 8.54 24.69
CA ALA A 149 8.18 7.77 25.87
C ALA A 149 9.36 7.42 26.78
N PHE A 150 10.48 6.93 26.23
CA PHE A 150 11.70 6.64 26.99
C PHE A 150 12.31 7.87 27.65
N SER A 151 12.18 9.04 27.02
CA SER A 151 12.67 10.31 27.56
C SER A 151 11.86 10.77 28.77
N TYR A 152 10.60 10.34 28.89
CA TYR A 152 9.72 10.68 30.01
C TYR A 152 9.83 9.65 31.15
N ASP A 153 9.67 8.36 30.83
CA ASP A 153 9.78 7.26 31.80
C ASP A 153 10.26 5.98 31.09
N TRP A 154 11.37 5.43 31.59
CA TRP A 154 12.02 4.27 30.97
C TRP A 154 11.17 2.99 31.07
N ILE A 155 10.34 2.87 32.12
CA ILE A 155 9.45 1.70 32.31
C ILE A 155 8.35 1.73 31.26
N THR A 156 7.70 2.88 31.07
CA THR A 156 6.67 3.09 30.04
C THR A 156 7.23 2.81 28.64
N GLY A 157 8.43 3.33 28.35
CA GLY A 157 9.14 3.03 27.10
C GLY A 157 9.38 1.54 26.88
N LEU A 158 9.81 0.81 27.92
CA LEU A 158 10.05 -0.63 27.86
C LEU A 158 8.75 -1.42 27.62
N VAL A 159 7.67 -1.07 28.32
CA VAL A 159 6.34 -1.69 28.14
C VAL A 159 5.84 -1.48 26.71
N MET A 160 5.95 -0.26 26.18
CA MET A 160 5.61 0.02 24.78
C MET A 160 6.49 -0.75 23.81
N MET A 161 7.79 -0.85 24.05
CA MET A 161 8.72 -1.58 23.18
C MET A 161 8.38 -3.07 23.08
N ILE A 162 7.91 -3.69 24.17
CA ILE A 162 7.51 -5.10 24.19
C ILE A 162 6.12 -5.29 23.58
N THR A 163 5.18 -4.39 23.85
CA THR A 163 3.77 -4.53 23.42
C THR A 163 3.50 -4.06 21.98
N ALA A 164 4.17 -3.02 21.51
CA ALA A 164 4.01 -2.50 20.15
C ALA A 164 4.22 -3.54 19.02
N PRO A 165 5.25 -4.42 19.04
CA PRO A 165 5.47 -5.40 17.99
C PRO A 165 4.47 -6.57 17.99
N PHE A 166 3.69 -6.77 19.07
CA PHE A 166 2.69 -7.84 19.11
C PHE A 166 1.61 -7.64 18.04
N ILE A 167 1.18 -6.39 17.81
CA ILE A 167 0.17 -6.08 16.80
C ILE A 167 0.67 -6.49 15.39
N PRO A 168 1.83 -6.00 14.88
CA PRO A 168 2.41 -6.49 13.63
C PRO A 168 2.61 -8.00 13.57
N LEU A 169 3.04 -8.63 14.67
CA LEU A 169 3.29 -10.07 14.71
C LEU A 169 2.02 -10.87 14.46
N PHE A 170 0.90 -10.51 15.09
CA PHE A 170 -0.40 -11.12 14.79
C PHE A 170 -0.86 -10.84 13.36
N TYR A 171 -0.65 -9.62 12.85
CA TYR A 171 -1.01 -9.28 11.47
C TYR A 171 -0.22 -10.10 10.44
N ILE A 172 1.06 -10.38 10.68
CA ILE A 172 1.88 -11.23 9.79
C ILE A 172 1.29 -12.64 9.75
N ILE A 173 0.91 -13.21 10.90
CA ILE A 173 0.31 -14.55 10.98
C ILE A 173 -1.01 -14.59 10.20
N ILE A 174 -1.89 -13.62 10.44
CA ILE A 174 -3.18 -13.50 9.74
C ILE A 174 -2.94 -13.32 8.23
N GLY A 175 -1.97 -12.50 7.85
CA GLY A 175 -1.61 -12.25 6.46
C GLY A 175 -1.18 -13.51 5.73
N ILE A 176 -0.28 -14.30 6.33
CA ILE A 176 0.18 -15.58 5.76
C ILE A 176 -1.00 -16.58 5.63
N MET A 177 -1.87 -16.64 6.64
CA MET A 177 -3.04 -17.53 6.60
C MET A 177 -4.04 -17.11 5.52
N THR A 178 -4.24 -15.80 5.37
CA THR A 178 -5.12 -15.21 4.35
C THR A 178 -4.55 -15.44 2.95
N GLN A 179 -3.23 -15.26 2.78
CA GLN A 179 -2.55 -15.52 1.51
C GLN A 179 -2.72 -16.97 1.08
N LYS A 180 -2.51 -17.95 1.97
CA LYS A 180 -2.72 -19.38 1.64
C LYS A 180 -4.15 -19.68 1.18
N ARG A 181 -5.15 -19.05 1.82
CA ARG A 181 -6.56 -19.22 1.41
C ARG A 181 -6.86 -18.53 0.09
N ALA A 182 -6.30 -17.35 -0.14
CA ALA A 182 -6.44 -16.61 -1.39
C ALA A 182 -5.81 -17.39 -2.56
N ASP A 183 -4.60 -17.93 -2.38
CA ASP A 183 -3.90 -18.73 -3.39
C ASP A 183 -4.71 -19.98 -3.76
N ALA A 184 -5.22 -20.71 -2.76
CA ALA A 184 -6.10 -21.87 -2.99
C ALA A 184 -7.40 -21.49 -3.72
N GLN A 185 -8.01 -20.35 -3.38
CA GLN A 185 -9.22 -19.86 -4.05
C GLN A 185 -8.94 -19.44 -5.50
N LEU A 186 -7.81 -18.80 -5.75
CA LEU A 186 -7.37 -18.42 -7.10
C LEU A 186 -7.09 -19.64 -7.97
N GLU A 187 -6.46 -20.68 -7.41
CA GLU A 187 -6.23 -21.95 -8.11
C GLU A 187 -7.55 -22.62 -8.51
N LYS A 188 -8.50 -22.74 -7.58
CA LYS A 188 -9.85 -23.25 -7.86
C LYS A 188 -10.55 -22.46 -8.96
N MET A 189 -10.52 -21.13 -8.86
CA MET A 189 -11.17 -20.24 -9.83
C MET A 189 -10.53 -20.35 -11.23
N THR A 190 -9.21 -20.54 -11.29
CA THR A 190 -8.49 -20.76 -12.55
C THR A 190 -8.87 -22.10 -13.18
N ALA A 191 -8.94 -23.17 -12.37
CA ALA A 191 -9.34 -24.50 -12.84
C ALA A 191 -10.81 -24.52 -13.35
N PHE A 192 -11.72 -23.86 -12.63
CA PHE A 192 -13.11 -23.69 -13.06
C PHE A 192 -13.20 -22.93 -14.39
N SER A 193 -12.49 -21.81 -14.51
CA SER A 193 -12.49 -20.99 -15.73
C SER A 193 -12.00 -21.78 -16.95
N GLY A 194 -10.97 -22.62 -16.79
CA GLY A 194 -10.50 -23.53 -17.83
C GLY A 194 -11.59 -24.53 -18.25
N THR A 195 -12.18 -25.23 -17.27
CA THR A 195 -13.24 -26.22 -17.52
C THR A 195 -14.47 -25.61 -18.21
N PHE A 196 -14.84 -24.39 -17.82
CA PHE A 196 -15.92 -23.64 -18.41
C PHE A 196 -15.62 -23.25 -19.87
N LEU A 197 -14.41 -22.77 -20.14
CA LEU A 197 -13.96 -22.40 -21.48
C LEU A 197 -13.95 -23.61 -22.42
N ASP A 198 -13.43 -24.75 -21.97
CA ASP A 198 -13.41 -26.00 -22.75
C ASP A 198 -14.83 -26.46 -23.09
N THR A 199 -15.76 -26.32 -22.15
CA THR A 199 -17.17 -26.66 -22.38
C THR A 199 -17.83 -25.71 -23.37
N LEU A 200 -17.53 -24.41 -23.32
CA LEU A 200 -18.04 -23.44 -24.30
C LEU A 200 -17.51 -23.72 -25.71
N GLN A 201 -16.22 -24.06 -25.84
CA GLN A 201 -15.63 -24.42 -27.14
C GLN A 201 -16.22 -25.74 -27.69
N GLY A 202 -16.51 -26.70 -26.81
CA GLY A 202 -17.13 -27.99 -27.16
C GLY A 202 -18.67 -27.97 -27.27
N LEU A 203 -19.34 -26.84 -27.07
CA LEU A 203 -20.79 -26.75 -26.91
C LEU A 203 -21.56 -27.25 -28.15
N THR A 204 -21.07 -26.95 -29.35
CA THR A 204 -21.68 -27.39 -30.61
C THR A 204 -21.70 -28.91 -30.71
N THR A 205 -20.57 -29.56 -30.38
CA THR A 205 -20.46 -31.02 -30.33
C THR A 205 -21.38 -31.60 -29.27
N LEU A 206 -21.41 -31.03 -28.06
CA LEU A 206 -22.28 -31.49 -26.98
C LEU A 206 -23.77 -31.39 -27.33
N LYS A 207 -24.19 -30.39 -28.12
CA LYS A 207 -25.55 -30.27 -28.64
C LYS A 207 -25.87 -31.34 -29.68
N LEU A 208 -24.96 -31.61 -30.61
CA LEU A 208 -25.12 -32.65 -31.64
C LEU A 208 -25.31 -34.04 -31.03
N PHE A 209 -24.62 -34.34 -29.92
CA PHE A 209 -24.74 -35.62 -29.20
C PHE A 209 -25.81 -35.61 -28.08
N GLY A 210 -26.62 -34.55 -27.95
CA GLY A 210 -27.69 -34.45 -26.95
C GLY A 210 -27.22 -34.40 -25.48
N ARG A 211 -25.93 -34.13 -25.22
CA ARG A 211 -25.32 -34.14 -23.87
C ARG A 211 -25.19 -32.77 -23.20
N ALA A 212 -25.65 -31.71 -23.86
CA ALA A 212 -25.54 -30.34 -23.35
C ALA A 212 -26.16 -30.13 -21.95
N LYS A 213 -27.33 -30.72 -21.65
CA LYS A 213 -27.95 -30.63 -20.30
C LYS A 213 -27.08 -31.28 -19.22
N ARG A 214 -26.54 -32.47 -19.49
CA ARG A 214 -25.67 -33.21 -18.55
C ARG A 214 -24.41 -32.41 -18.20
N GLN A 215 -23.78 -31.78 -19.20
CA GLN A 215 -22.58 -30.96 -18.97
C GLN A 215 -22.90 -29.66 -18.22
N ARG A 216 -24.09 -29.06 -18.46
CA ARG A 216 -24.56 -27.90 -17.70
C ARG A 216 -24.69 -28.22 -16.20
N ASP A 217 -25.30 -29.36 -15.87
CA ASP A 217 -25.50 -29.78 -14.48
C ASP A 217 -24.16 -30.06 -13.76
N VAL A 218 -23.13 -30.49 -14.49
CA VAL A 218 -21.77 -30.70 -13.94
C VAL A 218 -21.10 -29.36 -13.61
N ILE A 219 -21.21 -28.37 -14.50
CA ILE A 219 -20.67 -27.01 -14.27
C ILE A 219 -21.41 -26.32 -13.12
N GLU A 220 -22.73 -26.47 -13.05
CA GLU A 220 -23.57 -25.92 -11.99
C GLU A 220 -23.14 -26.44 -10.62
N LYS A 221 -22.88 -27.75 -10.50
CA LYS A 221 -22.33 -28.34 -9.27
C LYS A 221 -20.92 -27.83 -8.94
N SER A 222 -20.02 -27.75 -9.92
CA SER A 222 -18.66 -27.26 -9.67
C SER A 222 -18.57 -25.75 -9.36
N SER A 223 -19.66 -25.00 -9.56
CA SER A 223 -19.73 -23.57 -9.23
C SER A 223 -20.19 -23.28 -7.79
N LEU A 224 -20.73 -24.30 -7.10
CA LEU A 224 -21.31 -24.18 -5.76
C LEU A 224 -20.38 -24.70 -4.63
N ASP A 225 -19.23 -25.30 -4.99
CA ASP A 225 -18.19 -25.86 -4.10
C ASP A 225 -16.87 -25.05 -4.12
#